data_AF-A0A849DJ52-F1
#
_entry.id   AF-A0A849DJ52-F1
#
_cell.length_a   1.000
_cell.length_b   1.000
_cell.length_c   1.000
_cell.angle_alpha   90.00
_cell.angle_beta   90.00
_cell.angle_gamma   90.00
#
_symmetry.space_group_name_H-M   'P 1'
#
loop_
_entity.id
_entity.type
_entity.pdbx_description
1 polymer ?
#
loop_
_entity_poly.entity_id
_entity_poly.type
_entity_poly.pdbx_seq_one_letter_code
_entity_poly.pdbx_strand_id
1 'polypeptide(L)'
;MPTTPDSDGRLPLLDVAGGDQAVSRHLRDCLRVLRERTDDPAFRRLVDDVLDGRRGLRDACQASEFTGVLNIGVGRFAQRYEMLSEAEIADLGAEGNRYFADLGRVSEATGNGQRPEPEGGWPRQPG
;
A
#
# COMPACT_ATOMS: atom_id res chain seq x y z
N MET A 1 -14.42 -3.66 -21.76
CA MET A 1 -13.27 -2.80 -22.14
C MET A 1 -12.03 -3.44 -21.52
N PRO A 2 -11.04 -3.89 -22.31
CA PRO A 2 -9.75 -4.34 -21.77
C PRO A 2 -8.95 -3.10 -21.37
N THR A 3 -8.48 -3.04 -20.13
CA THR A 3 -7.65 -1.96 -19.60
C THR A 3 -6.25 -2.04 -20.20
N THR A 4 -5.84 -0.99 -20.90
CA THR A 4 -4.47 -0.81 -21.39
C THR A 4 -3.51 -0.68 -20.19
N PRO A 5 -2.32 -1.31 -20.23
CA PRO A 5 -1.30 -1.08 -19.22
C PRO A 5 -0.71 0.33 -19.36
N ASP A 6 -0.52 1.04 -18.25
CA ASP A 6 0.17 2.33 -18.22
C ASP A 6 1.63 2.17 -18.69
N SER A 7 2.06 3.09 -19.56
CA SER A 7 3.31 3.03 -20.36
C SER A 7 4.63 3.07 -19.58
N ASP A 8 4.61 3.07 -18.24
CA ASP A 8 5.80 3.17 -17.39
C ASP A 8 6.22 1.84 -16.73
N GLY A 9 5.56 0.72 -17.05
CA GLY A 9 5.80 -0.55 -16.35
C GLY A 9 5.42 -0.52 -14.86
N ARG A 10 4.75 0.56 -14.42
CA ARG A 10 4.10 0.67 -13.11
C ARG A 10 2.91 -0.27 -13.09
N LEU A 11 2.98 -1.31 -12.26
CA LEU A 11 1.82 -2.13 -11.99
C LEU A 11 0.76 -1.25 -11.30
N PRO A 12 -0.46 -1.10 -11.86
CA PRO A 12 -1.56 -0.31 -11.28
C PRO A 12 -1.98 -0.74 -9.87
N LEU A 13 -1.42 -1.86 -9.41
CA LEU A 13 -1.78 -2.58 -8.20
C LEU A 13 -1.60 -1.76 -6.92
N LEU A 14 -0.59 -0.88 -6.88
CA LEU A 14 -0.08 -0.27 -5.63
C LEU A 14 0.34 1.20 -5.77
N ASP A 15 -0.33 1.99 -6.63
CA ASP A 15 -0.14 3.45 -6.64
C ASP A 15 -0.65 4.14 -5.35
N VAL A 16 -1.24 3.39 -4.41
CA VAL A 16 -1.55 3.86 -3.05
C VAL A 16 -0.28 4.31 -2.30
N ALA A 17 0.87 3.73 -2.62
CA ALA A 17 2.15 4.07 -2.01
C ALA A 17 2.84 5.28 -2.68
N GLY A 18 2.19 5.95 -3.65
CA GLY A 18 2.77 7.11 -4.34
C GLY A 18 4.07 6.80 -5.08
N GLY A 19 4.24 5.54 -5.53
CA GLY A 19 5.46 5.06 -6.18
C GLY A 19 6.54 4.49 -5.25
N ASP A 20 6.33 4.48 -3.93
CA ASP A 20 7.26 3.86 -2.99
C ASP A 20 7.21 2.33 -3.07
N GLN A 21 8.29 1.71 -3.55
CA GLN A 21 8.38 0.26 -3.71
C GLN A 21 8.47 -0.49 -2.38
N ALA A 22 9.10 0.06 -1.35
CA ALA A 22 9.25 -0.62 -0.06
C ALA A 22 7.89 -0.70 0.63
N VAL A 23 7.15 0.42 0.64
CA VAL A 23 5.77 0.48 1.14
C VAL A 23 4.85 -0.41 0.31
N SER A 24 5.01 -0.43 -1.02
CA SER A 24 4.25 -1.35 -1.89
C SER A 24 4.47 -2.82 -1.53
N ARG A 25 5.71 -3.24 -1.29
CA ARG A 25 6.04 -4.61 -0.85
C ARG A 25 5.45 -4.91 0.51
N HIS A 26 5.59 -3.98 1.46
CA HIS A 26 5.02 -4.12 2.79
C HIS A 26 3.49 -4.32 2.75
N LEU A 27 2.77 -3.50 1.97
CA LEU A 27 1.32 -3.65 1.78
C LEU A 27 0.94 -5.01 1.19
N ARG A 28 1.74 -5.52 0.25
CA ARG A 28 1.54 -6.85 -0.33
C ARG A 28 1.69 -7.96 0.72
N ASP A 29 2.68 -7.84 1.60
CA ASP A 29 2.89 -8.82 2.67
C ASP A 29 1.77 -8.75 3.72
N CYS A 30 1.27 -7.56 4.04
CA CYS A 30 0.07 -7.40 4.88
C CYS A 30 -1.15 -8.11 4.28
N LEU A 31 -1.40 -7.93 2.97
CA LEU A 31 -2.51 -8.59 2.29
C LEU A 31 -2.40 -10.12 2.33
N ARG A 32 -1.19 -10.67 2.17
CA ARG A 32 -0.95 -12.12 2.31
C ARG A 32 -1.32 -12.62 3.70
N VAL A 33 -0.90 -11.91 4.75
CA VAL A 33 -1.26 -12.26 6.14
C VAL A 33 -2.78 -12.23 6.33
N LEU A 34 -3.47 -11.20 5.83
CA LEU A 34 -4.93 -11.11 5.94
C LEU A 34 -5.63 -12.28 5.23
N ARG A 35 -5.18 -12.63 4.03
CA ARG A 35 -5.69 -13.78 3.26
C ARG A 35 -5.54 -15.11 3.99
N GLU A 36 -4.40 -15.33 4.65
CA GLU A 36 -4.11 -16.55 5.42
C GLU A 36 -4.96 -16.65 6.69
N ARG A 37 -5.29 -15.52 7.31
CA ARG A 37 -5.95 -15.45 8.62
C ARG A 37 -7.48 -15.39 8.55
N THR A 38 -8.05 -15.01 7.42
CA THR A 38 -9.51 -14.98 7.23
C THR A 38 -10.02 -16.32 6.75
N ASP A 39 -11.22 -16.73 7.17
CA ASP A 39 -11.92 -17.89 6.61
C ASP A 39 -12.95 -17.52 5.54
N ASP A 40 -13.16 -16.23 5.30
CA ASP A 40 -14.10 -15.73 4.31
C ASP A 40 -13.57 -15.98 2.88
N PRO A 41 -14.22 -16.86 2.08
CA PRO A 41 -13.78 -17.18 0.74
C PRO A 41 -13.96 -16.01 -0.25
N ALA A 42 -14.92 -15.11 -0.02
CA ALA A 42 -15.13 -13.93 -0.86
C ALA A 42 -14.02 -12.91 -0.65
N PHE A 43 -13.63 -12.68 0.61
CA PHE A 43 -12.47 -11.85 0.94
C PHE A 43 -11.16 -12.44 0.41
N ARG A 44 -10.93 -13.75 0.54
CA ARG A 44 -9.72 -14.40 0.00
C ARG A 44 -9.58 -14.16 -1.51
N ARG A 45 -10.68 -14.32 -2.27
CA ARG A 45 -10.70 -14.05 -3.72
C ARG A 45 -10.41 -12.59 -4.04
N LEU A 46 -11.02 -11.66 -3.29
CA LEU A 46 -10.77 -10.24 -3.45
C LEU A 46 -9.29 -9.90 -3.26
N VAL A 47 -8.65 -10.47 -2.23
CA VAL A 47 -7.22 -10.27 -1.99
C VAL A 47 -6.38 -10.92 -3.09
N ASP A 48 -6.74 -12.11 -3.56
CA ASP A 48 -6.04 -12.77 -4.68
C ASP A 48 -6.09 -11.92 -5.96
N ASP A 49 -7.24 -11.30 -6.26
CA ASP A 49 -7.36 -10.37 -7.39
C ASP A 49 -6.46 -9.14 -7.25
N VAL A 50 -6.24 -8.66 -6.02
CA VAL A 50 -5.30 -7.58 -5.71
C VAL A 50 -3.85 -8.04 -5.69
N LEU A 51 -3.55 -9.30 -5.39
CA LEU A 51 -2.16 -9.79 -5.43
C LEU A 51 -1.74 -10.11 -6.87
N ASP A 52 -2.69 -10.53 -7.72
CA ASP A 52 -2.46 -10.95 -9.10
C ASP A 52 -2.50 -9.82 -10.13
N GLY A 53 -2.74 -8.57 -9.72
CA GLY A 53 -2.80 -7.44 -10.66
C GLY A 53 -4.18 -7.19 -11.29
N ARG A 54 -5.18 -8.03 -10.99
CA ARG A 54 -6.51 -7.97 -11.63
C ARG A 54 -7.39 -6.83 -11.09
N ARG A 55 -7.14 -6.39 -9.86
CA ARG A 55 -7.85 -5.29 -9.19
C ARG A 55 -6.87 -4.42 -8.41
N GLY A 56 -7.05 -3.09 -8.44
CA GLY A 56 -6.24 -2.19 -7.61
C GLY A 56 -6.66 -2.23 -6.14
N LEU A 57 -5.70 -2.04 -5.22
CA LEU A 57 -5.97 -2.06 -3.77
C LEU A 57 -7.05 -1.03 -3.36
N ARG A 58 -7.03 0.17 -3.95
CA ARG A 58 -8.03 1.22 -3.64
C ARG A 58 -9.45 0.78 -3.97
N ASP A 59 -9.65 0.09 -5.10
CA ASP A 59 -10.94 -0.44 -5.53
C ASP A 59 -11.38 -1.58 -4.59
N ALA A 60 -10.47 -2.47 -4.22
CA ALA A 60 -10.75 -3.54 -3.26
C ALA A 60 -11.17 -3.02 -1.88
N CYS A 61 -10.58 -1.92 -1.40
CA CYS A 61 -10.97 -1.31 -0.13
C CYS A 61 -12.40 -0.77 -0.12
N GLN A 62 -12.99 -0.50 -1.28
CA GLN A 62 -14.38 -0.04 -1.39
C GLN A 62 -15.38 -1.20 -1.48
N ALA A 63 -14.89 -2.44 -1.60
CA ALA A 63 -15.73 -3.63 -1.66
C ALA A 63 -16.33 -3.98 -0.29
N SER A 64 -17.55 -4.49 -0.28
CA SER A 64 -18.28 -4.82 0.95
C SER A 64 -17.64 -5.99 1.69
N GLU A 65 -17.04 -6.93 0.95
CA GLU A 65 -16.31 -8.08 1.47
C GLU A 65 -15.08 -7.62 2.27
N PHE A 66 -14.39 -6.58 1.79
CA PHE A 66 -13.25 -6.00 2.49
C PHE A 66 -13.66 -5.32 3.78
N THR A 67 -14.72 -4.51 3.71
CA THR A 67 -15.26 -3.77 4.86
C THR A 67 -15.80 -4.72 5.94
N GLY A 68 -16.44 -5.82 5.56
CA GLY A 68 -16.98 -6.82 6.49
C GLY A 68 -15.90 -7.45 7.38
N VAL A 69 -14.78 -7.88 6.78
CA VAL A 69 -13.65 -8.47 7.52
C VAL A 69 -12.93 -7.42 8.37
N LEU A 70 -12.74 -6.21 7.85
CA LEU A 70 -12.10 -5.13 8.60
C LEU A 70 -12.92 -4.73 9.83
N ASN A 71 -14.25 -4.61 9.72
CA ASN A 71 -15.09 -4.18 10.84
C ASN A 71 -14.97 -5.09 12.06
N ILE A 72 -14.83 -6.41 11.84
CA ILE A 72 -14.60 -7.38 12.93
C ILE A 72 -13.24 -7.13 13.60
N GLY A 73 -12.19 -6.91 12.80
CA GLY A 73 -10.85 -6.62 13.30
C GLY A 73 -10.78 -5.29 14.05
N VAL A 74 -11.42 -4.24 13.52
CA VAL A 74 -11.47 -2.90 14.11
C VAL A 74 -12.20 -2.92 15.45
N GLY A 75 -13.31 -3.63 15.58
CA GLY A 75 -14.01 -3.75 16.86
C GLY A 75 -13.16 -4.41 17.95
N ARG A 76 -12.36 -5.42 17.59
CA ARG A 76 -11.42 -6.07 18.53
C ARG A 76 -10.23 -5.16 18.85
N PHE A 77 -9.73 -4.44 17.87
CA PHE A 77 -8.65 -3.47 18.05
C PHE A 77 -9.08 -2.33 18.98
N ALA A 78 -10.26 -1.73 18.77
CA ALA A 78 -10.79 -0.65 19.59
C ALA A 78 -10.89 -1.05 21.07
N GLN A 79 -11.44 -2.24 21.35
CA GLN A 79 -11.49 -2.76 22.73
C GLN A 79 -10.11 -2.90 23.37
N ARG A 80 -9.11 -3.35 22.60
CA ARG A 80 -7.74 -3.47 23.11
C ARG A 80 -7.09 -2.10 23.32
N TYR A 81 -7.34 -1.17 22.40
CA TYR A 81 -6.81 0.18 22.46
C TYR A 81 -7.36 0.97 23.66
N GLU A 82 -8.65 0.83 23.97
CA GLU A 82 -9.28 1.42 25.16
C GLU A 82 -8.71 0.90 26.48
N MET A 83 -8.07 -0.27 26.48
CA MET A 83 -7.42 -0.85 27.67
C MET A 83 -5.97 -0.38 27.85
N LEU A 84 -5.40 0.36 26.88
CA LEU A 84 -4.03 0.86 26.98
C LEU A 84 -3.98 2.15 27.80
N SER A 85 -2.95 2.26 28.62
CA SER A 85 -2.57 3.51 29.26
C SER A 85 -1.99 4.51 28.25
N GLU A 86 -1.95 5.77 28.64
CA GLU A 86 -1.40 6.85 27.82
C GLU A 86 0.09 6.61 27.48
N ALA A 87 0.84 6.03 28.42
CA ALA A 87 2.23 5.63 28.20
C ALA A 87 2.36 4.50 27.17
N GLU A 88 1.50 3.48 27.25
CA GLU A 88 1.50 2.37 26.28
C GLU A 88 1.09 2.85 24.88
N ILE A 89 0.16 3.80 24.77
CA ILE A 89 -0.21 4.44 23.50
C ILE A 89 0.99 5.19 22.92
N ALA A 90 1.71 5.95 23.74
CA ALA A 90 2.91 6.68 23.31
C ALA A 90 4.01 5.72 22.83
N ASP A 91 4.21 4.60 23.53
CA ASP A 91 5.17 3.57 23.14
C ASP A 91 4.79 2.89 21.82
N LEU A 92 3.51 2.54 21.62
CA LEU A 92 3.02 2.02 20.34
C LEU A 92 3.22 3.03 19.20
N GLY A 93 2.97 4.32 19.45
CA GLY A 93 3.21 5.38 18.48
C GLY A 93 4.68 5.50 18.09
N ALA A 94 5.59 5.44 19.08
CA ALA A 94 7.03 5.47 18.85
C ALA A 94 7.52 4.23 18.09
N GLU A 95 6.97 3.05 18.39
CA GLU A 95 7.26 1.81 17.65
C GLU A 95 6.83 1.91 16.19
N GLY A 96 5.61 2.37 15.94
CA GLY A 96 5.11 2.57 14.58
C GLY A 96 5.98 3.55 13.78
N ASN A 97 6.37 4.68 14.39
CA ASN A 97 7.22 5.66 13.71
C ASN A 97 8.59 5.09 13.34
N ARG A 98 9.21 4.29 14.23
CA ARG A 98 10.48 3.60 13.92
C ARG A 98 10.32 2.61 12.77
N TYR A 99 9.25 1.82 12.79
CA TYR A 99 8.97 0.84 11.75
C TYR A 99 8.82 1.49 10.36
N PHE A 100 8.06 2.58 10.26
CA PHE A 100 7.88 3.30 8.99
C PHE A 100 9.14 4.04 8.55
N ALA A 101 9.94 4.58 9.47
CA ALA A 101 11.23 5.17 9.15
C ALA A 101 12.20 4.14 8.56
N ASP A 102 12.20 2.91 9.07
CA ASP A 102 13.00 1.80 8.53
C ASP A 102 12.56 1.42 7.11
N LEU A 103 11.25 1.35 6.86
CA LEU A 103 10.71 1.11 5.51
C LEU A 103 11.11 2.22 4.53
N GLY A 104 11.02 3.49 4.94
CA GLY A 104 11.43 4.64 4.12
C GLY A 104 12.92 4.60 3.77
N ARG A 105 13.79 4.25 4.73
CA ARG A 105 15.23 4.08 4.48
C ARG A 105 15.54 2.97 3.48
N VAL A 106 14.79 1.86 3.52
CA VAL A 106 14.91 0.78 2.53
C VAL A 106 14.46 1.26 1.14
N SER A 107 13.41 2.09 1.06
CA SER A 107 12.95 2.69 -0.19
C SER A 107 14.02 3.57 -0.84
N GLU A 108 14.60 4.49 -0.06
CA GLU A 108 15.66 5.41 -0.51
C GLU A 108 16.92 4.66 -0.96
N ALA A 109 17.28 3.58 -0.26
CA ALA A 109 18.43 2.74 -0.62
C ALA A 109 18.23 1.93 -1.91
N THR A 110 16.98 1.70 -2.35
CA THR A 110 16.65 0.80 -3.48
C THR A 110 16.25 1.54 -4.75
N GLY A 111 16.01 2.86 -4.74
CA GLY A 111 15.61 3.55 -5.96
C GLY A 111 15.44 5.07 -5.88
N ASN A 112 16.54 5.81 -5.97
CA ASN A 112 16.55 7.09 -6.67
C ASN A 112 17.61 7.03 -7.78
N GLY A 113 17.28 6.32 -8.86
CA GLY A 113 18.00 6.43 -10.11
C GLY A 113 17.74 7.83 -10.67
N GLN A 114 18.75 8.69 -10.59
CA GLN A 114 18.86 9.93 -11.35
C GLN A 114 18.13 9.81 -12.70
N ARG A 115 17.14 10.66 -12.93
CA ARG A 115 16.83 11.07 -14.30
C ARG A 115 17.99 11.96 -14.73
N PRO A 116 18.89 11.57 -15.66
CA PRO A 116 19.79 12.54 -16.25
C PRO A 116 18.91 13.63 -16.88
N GLU A 117 19.15 14.87 -16.48
CA GLU A 117 18.63 16.05 -17.16
C GLU A 117 18.89 15.85 -18.66
N PRO A 118 17.88 15.92 -19.55
CA PRO A 118 18.17 16.01 -20.96
C PRO A 118 18.80 17.38 -21.21
N GLU A 119 20.13 17.41 -21.30
CA GLU A 119 20.87 18.49 -21.94
C GLU A 119 20.42 18.57 -23.41
N GLY A 120 19.48 19.48 -23.70
CA GLY A 120 18.91 19.62 -25.03
C GLY A 120 17.84 20.70 -25.07
N GLY A 121 18.27 21.94 -25.36
CA GLY A 121 17.44 23.14 -25.34
C GLY A 121 16.23 23.11 -26.28
N TRP A 122 15.16 23.77 -25.83
CA TRP A 122 13.99 24.04 -26.66
C TRP A 122 14.32 25.17 -27.67
N PRO A 123 14.05 25.00 -28.97
CA PRO A 123 14.22 26.09 -29.93
C PRO A 123 13.10 27.12 -29.75
N ARG A 124 13.45 28.40 -29.75
CA ARG A 124 12.47 29.50 -29.86
C ARG A 124 11.81 29.45 -31.23
N GLN A 125 10.48 29.47 -31.27
CA GLN A 125 9.71 29.78 -32.48
C GLN A 125 9.19 31.22 -32.37
N PRO A 126 9.40 32.09 -33.39
CA PRO A 126 8.80 33.41 -33.45
C PRO A 126 7.40 33.35 -34.06
N GLY A 127 6.49 34.17 -33.52
CA GLY A 127 5.19 34.50 -34.10
C GLY A 127 4.80 35.90 -33.67
#